data_AF-A0A671NAX6-F1
#
_entry.id   AF-A0A671NAX6-F1
#
_cell.length_a   1.000
_cell.length_b   1.000
_cell.length_c   1.000
_cell.angle_alpha   90.00
_cell.angle_beta   90.00
_cell.angle_gamma   90.00
#
_symmetry.space_group_name_H-M   'P 1'
#
loop_
_entity.id
_entity.type
_entity.pdbx_description
1 polymer ?
#
loop_
_entity_poly.entity_id
_entity_poly.type
_entity_poly.pdbx_seq_one_letter_code
_entity_poly.pdbx_strand_id
1 'polypeptide(L)'
;MWGRYPSGPNKSQLLRGVRELIQPWEISLSLKNVHFQPYQQPSTIPFGEVVVQENNLSFPVGVCGPQGHKCAIHSGDLPHENHVAVSEQLHTPCKLGASTLKVGHLVKKIGKQGSGRTDFTLPSGVHATPQGQLFVVDCGNVRVQITDLQRNVVQQISPPTCEGTSRHCRNFFDVAGNSKGLIALTCAAERVLLVFSRHGRLLQTFGGSGSAGAQQDLEAPRGVTVTQQDEFLVADIRRGTLTSLKLDPKTGAKMERTVVTGFHRPYLVATCLKSGLIAVSERGNETGRIPCIKVLEPGWNTIRILGICSGMGPVLSNPWGICIDTDGDVLVADWGKQHCIVLYSSVGVGRSIVSHGLSSPRGLAVLPDGHLVVSDSMNHCIKLYRYNSLQKWVDWVCLTST
;
A
#
# COMPACT_ATOMS: atom_id res chain seq x y z
N MET A 1 -56.60 26.94 20.50
CA MET A 1 -56.23 27.03 19.08
C MET A 1 -54.80 26.46 18.97
N TRP A 2 -54.65 25.29 18.32
CA TRP A 2 -53.46 24.69 17.64
C TRP A 2 -52.04 25.10 18.10
N GLY A 3 -51.07 24.21 18.38
CA GLY A 3 -50.95 22.76 18.23
C GLY A 3 -49.65 22.26 18.90
N ARG A 4 -49.64 20.98 19.30
CA ARG A 4 -48.49 20.25 19.89
C ARG A 4 -47.67 19.56 18.79
N TYR A 5 -46.35 19.45 18.96
CA TYR A 5 -45.56 18.35 18.39
C TYR A 5 -44.96 17.52 19.55
N PRO A 6 -45.14 16.19 19.58
CA PRO A 6 -44.58 15.34 20.62
C PRO A 6 -43.16 14.86 20.26
N SER A 7 -42.31 14.87 21.29
CA SER A 7 -41.07 14.11 21.40
C SER A 7 -41.31 12.61 21.18
N GLY A 8 -40.51 11.98 20.31
CA GLY A 8 -40.54 10.53 20.05
C GLY A 8 -39.14 9.88 20.06
N PRO A 9 -39.03 8.61 20.47
CA PRO A 9 -37.76 7.94 20.75
C PRO A 9 -37.26 7.20 19.51
N ASN A 10 -36.35 7.76 18.71
CA ASN A 10 -35.85 7.03 17.53
C ASN A 10 -34.40 7.26 17.13
N LYS A 11 -33.66 8.17 17.79
CA LYS A 11 -32.23 8.36 17.48
C LYS A 11 -31.32 7.29 18.12
N SER A 12 -31.70 6.75 19.27
CA SER A 12 -30.90 5.78 20.03
C SER A 12 -31.03 4.34 19.53
N GLN A 13 -32.15 3.96 18.89
CA GLN A 13 -32.31 2.62 18.28
C GLN A 13 -31.59 2.50 16.93
N LEU A 14 -31.60 3.54 16.11
CA LEU A 14 -30.83 3.60 14.85
C LEU A 14 -29.32 3.50 15.09
N LEU A 15 -28.79 4.18 16.10
CA LEU A 15 -27.37 4.11 16.48
C LEU A 15 -26.98 2.72 17.05
N ARG A 16 -27.94 1.97 17.60
CA ARG A 16 -27.72 0.60 18.09
C ARG A 16 -27.74 -0.42 16.95
N GLY A 17 -28.69 -0.29 16.02
CA GLY A 17 -28.75 -1.15 14.82
C GLY A 17 -27.54 -0.96 13.89
N VAL A 18 -27.01 0.26 13.78
CA VAL A 18 -25.77 0.52 13.03
C VAL A 18 -24.56 -0.11 13.71
N ARG A 19 -24.47 -0.13 15.06
CA ARG A 19 -23.37 -0.76 15.79
C ARG A 19 -23.35 -2.29 15.70
N GLU A 20 -24.51 -2.92 15.53
CA GLU A 20 -24.61 -4.38 15.36
C GLU A 20 -24.14 -4.79 13.95
N LEU A 21 -24.36 -3.98 12.90
CA LEU A 21 -23.96 -4.29 11.52
C LEU A 21 -22.44 -4.27 11.24
N ILE A 22 -21.64 -3.60 12.09
CA ILE A 22 -20.20 -3.34 11.87
C ILE A 22 -19.27 -4.23 12.71
N GLN A 23 -19.82 -5.19 13.46
CA GLN A 23 -19.00 -6.20 14.13
C GLN A 23 -18.52 -7.27 13.13
N PRO A 24 -17.33 -7.86 13.29
CA PRO A 24 -16.93 -9.00 12.49
C PRO A 24 -17.84 -10.19 12.80
N TRP A 25 -18.58 -10.65 11.80
CA TRP A 25 -19.44 -11.83 11.90
C TRP A 25 -18.63 -13.08 11.56
N GLU A 26 -18.70 -14.10 12.41
CA GLU A 26 -18.19 -15.44 12.11
C GLU A 26 -19.39 -16.34 11.82
N ILE A 27 -19.54 -16.77 10.56
CA ILE A 27 -20.59 -17.72 10.18
C ILE A 27 -20.00 -19.12 10.32
N SER A 28 -20.40 -19.83 11.38
CA SER A 28 -20.07 -21.24 11.58
C SER A 28 -21.24 -22.11 11.13
N LEU A 29 -21.05 -22.89 10.06
CA LEU A 29 -22.06 -23.78 9.52
C LEU A 29 -21.77 -25.21 10.01
N SER A 30 -22.64 -25.77 10.85
CA SER A 30 -22.58 -27.17 11.28
C SER A 30 -23.62 -27.99 10.54
N LEU A 31 -23.17 -28.82 9.60
CA LEU A 31 -24.04 -29.75 8.88
C LEU A 31 -24.35 -30.95 9.79
N LYS A 32 -25.59 -31.07 10.24
CA LYS A 32 -26.10 -32.29 10.88
C LYS A 32 -26.82 -33.15 9.84
N ASN A 33 -26.44 -34.42 9.77
CA ASN A 33 -26.96 -35.45 8.85
C ASN A 33 -26.62 -35.24 7.37
N VAL A 34 -25.34 -35.38 7.03
CA VAL A 34 -24.91 -35.47 5.63
C VAL A 34 -25.00 -36.93 5.18
N HIS A 35 -25.93 -37.24 4.28
CA HIS A 35 -25.96 -38.51 3.56
C HIS A 35 -25.31 -38.32 2.19
N PHE A 36 -24.20 -39.01 1.95
CA PHE A 36 -23.55 -39.05 0.64
C PHE A 36 -24.14 -40.21 -0.17
N GLN A 37 -24.84 -39.89 -1.26
CA GLN A 37 -25.10 -40.88 -2.31
C GLN A 37 -23.88 -40.95 -3.24
N PRO A 38 -23.29 -42.14 -3.47
CA PRO A 38 -22.21 -42.27 -4.43
C PRO A 38 -22.76 -42.12 -5.84
N TYR A 39 -22.40 -41.02 -6.51
CA TYR A 39 -22.73 -40.79 -7.92
C TYR A 39 -21.56 -41.26 -8.79
N GLN A 40 -21.85 -42.12 -9.77
CA GLN A 40 -20.87 -42.67 -10.69
C GLN A 40 -20.70 -41.76 -11.91
N GLN A 41 -19.95 -40.65 -11.79
CA GLN A 41 -19.12 -40.03 -12.86
C GLN A 41 -18.48 -38.70 -12.38
N PRO A 42 -17.21 -38.39 -12.74
CA PRO A 42 -16.52 -37.21 -12.23
C PRO A 42 -16.54 -36.06 -13.25
N SER A 43 -17.48 -35.13 -13.12
CA SER A 43 -17.29 -33.76 -13.63
C SER A 43 -18.32 -32.81 -13.05
N THR A 44 -17.83 -31.80 -12.33
CA THR A 44 -18.54 -30.60 -11.84
C THR A 44 -19.65 -30.82 -10.80
N ILE A 45 -19.44 -30.27 -9.58
CA ILE A 45 -20.48 -30.10 -8.56
C ILE A 45 -21.14 -28.74 -8.82
N PRO A 46 -22.42 -28.66 -9.22
CA PRO A 46 -23.14 -27.40 -9.17
C PRO A 46 -23.54 -27.14 -7.71
N PHE A 47 -23.11 -26.02 -7.13
CA PHE A 47 -23.77 -25.51 -5.93
C PHE A 47 -25.16 -25.03 -6.36
N GLY A 48 -26.20 -25.74 -5.92
CA GLY A 48 -27.59 -25.33 -6.09
C GLY A 48 -27.90 -24.02 -5.35
N GLU A 49 -29.02 -23.39 -5.71
CA GLU A 49 -29.53 -22.17 -5.10
C GLU A 49 -29.58 -22.26 -3.57
N VAL A 50 -28.93 -21.31 -2.90
CA VAL A 50 -29.05 -21.13 -1.45
C VAL A 50 -30.18 -20.13 -1.21
N VAL A 51 -31.36 -20.64 -0.86
CA VAL A 51 -32.48 -19.79 -0.41
C VAL A 51 -32.32 -19.54 1.08
N VAL A 52 -31.95 -18.31 1.45
CA VAL A 52 -31.99 -17.83 2.82
C VAL A 52 -33.40 -17.29 3.07
N GLN A 53 -34.16 -17.97 3.94
CA GLN A 53 -35.50 -17.54 4.32
C GLN A 53 -35.48 -17.08 5.78
N GLU A 54 -35.32 -15.77 5.99
CA GLU A 54 -35.69 -15.10 7.25
C GLU A 54 -36.82 -14.11 6.96
N ASN A 55 -37.84 -14.14 7.82
CA ASN A 55 -39.08 -13.40 7.64
C ASN A 55 -38.84 -11.89 7.46
N ASN A 56 -39.35 -11.39 6.33
CA ASN A 56 -39.52 -9.98 5.97
C ASN A 56 -38.27 -9.15 5.70
N LEU A 57 -37.51 -9.47 4.64
CA LEU A 57 -36.95 -8.50 3.67
C LEU A 57 -36.27 -9.27 2.52
N SER A 58 -36.76 -9.13 1.28
CA SER A 58 -36.14 -9.73 0.09
C SER A 58 -35.21 -8.73 -0.60
N PHE A 59 -33.95 -9.11 -0.81
CA PHE A 59 -33.04 -8.44 -1.74
C PHE A 59 -32.73 -9.39 -2.90
N PRO A 60 -33.05 -9.04 -4.15
CA PRO A 60 -32.65 -9.86 -5.29
C PRO A 60 -31.15 -9.64 -5.56
N VAL A 61 -30.34 -10.66 -5.26
CA VAL A 61 -28.95 -10.74 -5.74
C VAL A 61 -28.98 -11.41 -7.10
N GLY A 62 -28.78 -10.62 -8.16
CA GLY A 62 -28.65 -11.13 -9.52
C GLY A 62 -29.32 -10.26 -10.58
N VAL A 63 -28.80 -9.05 -10.83
CA VAL A 63 -29.16 -8.28 -12.02
C VAL A 63 -27.99 -7.43 -12.49
N CYS A 64 -27.60 -7.63 -13.75
CA CYS A 64 -26.53 -6.92 -14.45
C CYS A 64 -27.20 -6.03 -15.52
N GLY A 65 -27.33 -4.72 -15.24
CA GLY A 65 -27.83 -3.72 -16.18
C GLY A 65 -28.78 -2.67 -15.55
N PRO A 66 -28.79 -1.42 -16.05
CA PRO A 66 -29.56 -0.30 -15.46
C PRO A 66 -31.09 -0.45 -15.52
N GLN A 67 -31.61 -1.52 -16.12
CA GLN A 67 -33.04 -1.80 -16.28
C GLN A 67 -33.45 -3.20 -15.78
N GLY A 68 -32.56 -3.95 -15.11
CA GLY A 68 -32.93 -5.22 -14.47
C GLY A 68 -33.20 -6.41 -15.40
N HIS A 69 -32.73 -6.37 -16.65
CA HIS A 69 -32.78 -7.52 -17.56
C HIS A 69 -31.51 -8.38 -17.47
N LYS A 70 -31.64 -9.70 -17.66
CA LYS A 70 -30.51 -10.65 -17.68
C LYS A 70 -29.63 -10.40 -18.91
N CYS A 71 -28.31 -10.33 -18.72
CA CYS A 71 -27.33 -10.28 -19.79
C CYS A 71 -27.17 -11.64 -20.48
N ALA A 72 -26.85 -11.66 -21.79
CA ALA A 72 -26.83 -12.86 -22.65
C ALA A 72 -25.90 -14.01 -22.18
N ILE A 73 -24.98 -13.73 -21.25
CA ILE A 73 -24.09 -14.71 -20.62
C ILE A 73 -24.85 -15.55 -19.55
N HIS A 74 -25.98 -15.04 -19.04
CA HIS A 74 -26.77 -15.65 -17.96
C HIS A 74 -28.15 -16.17 -18.40
N SER A 75 -28.53 -16.00 -19.68
CA SER A 75 -29.82 -16.49 -20.19
C SER A 75 -29.78 -17.91 -20.74
N GLY A 76 -28.60 -18.51 -20.95
CA GLY A 76 -28.48 -19.92 -21.36
C GLY A 76 -29.00 -20.24 -22.77
N ASP A 77 -29.50 -19.26 -23.52
CA ASP A 77 -30.00 -19.45 -24.89
C ASP A 77 -28.87 -19.24 -25.91
N LEU A 78 -28.09 -20.30 -26.15
CA LEU A 78 -27.37 -20.46 -27.41
C LEU A 78 -28.02 -21.60 -28.18
N PRO A 79 -28.78 -21.33 -29.26
CA PRO A 79 -29.01 -22.34 -30.28
C PRO A 79 -27.83 -22.34 -31.26
N HIS A 80 -27.43 -23.56 -31.62
CA HIS A 80 -26.50 -23.87 -32.69
C HIS A 80 -26.89 -23.24 -34.04
N GLU A 81 -25.86 -22.80 -34.79
CA GLU A 81 -25.77 -22.61 -36.25
C GLU A 81 -26.86 -21.84 -37.01
N ASN A 82 -26.55 -20.62 -37.48
CA ASN A 82 -26.22 -20.31 -38.90
C ASN A 82 -26.25 -18.80 -39.19
N HIS A 83 -25.41 -18.41 -40.15
CA HIS A 83 -25.24 -17.10 -40.79
C HIS A 83 -26.49 -16.19 -40.85
N VAL A 84 -26.34 -14.90 -40.52
CA VAL A 84 -26.69 -13.72 -41.37
C VAL A 84 -26.05 -12.46 -40.77
N ALA A 85 -25.44 -11.65 -41.62
CA ALA A 85 -24.92 -10.33 -41.34
C ALA A 85 -26.05 -9.31 -41.10
N VAL A 86 -25.93 -8.50 -40.06
CA VAL A 86 -26.58 -7.18 -40.01
C VAL A 86 -25.54 -6.18 -39.55
N SER A 87 -24.97 -5.52 -40.55
CA SER A 87 -24.27 -4.25 -40.42
C SER A 87 -25.24 -3.16 -39.95
N GLU A 88 -24.69 -2.11 -39.37
CA GLU A 88 -25.35 -0.84 -39.03
C GLU A 88 -26.29 -0.89 -37.82
N GLN A 89 -25.72 -0.65 -36.64
CA GLN A 89 -26.06 0.47 -35.76
C GLN A 89 -25.42 0.23 -34.40
N LEU A 90 -24.29 0.90 -34.15
CA LEU A 90 -23.84 1.41 -32.85
C LEU A 90 -22.55 2.23 -33.11
N HIS A 91 -22.73 3.35 -33.81
CA HIS A 91 -21.76 4.45 -33.78
C HIS A 91 -21.92 5.20 -32.46
N THR A 92 -21.44 4.60 -31.38
CA THR A 92 -20.98 5.34 -30.20
C THR A 92 -19.61 4.79 -29.88
N PRO A 93 -18.53 5.57 -30.04
CA PRO A 93 -17.24 5.12 -29.56
C PRO A 93 -17.37 5.04 -28.04
N CYS A 94 -17.54 3.82 -27.52
CA CYS A 94 -17.20 3.53 -26.14
C CYS A 94 -15.76 4.00 -26.00
N LYS A 95 -15.55 5.13 -25.33
CA LYS A 95 -14.26 5.49 -24.77
C LYS A 95 -13.93 4.41 -23.75
N LEU A 96 -13.41 3.26 -24.21
CA LEU A 96 -12.52 2.46 -23.39
C LEU A 96 -11.35 3.39 -23.10
N GLY A 97 -11.40 4.04 -21.92
CA GLY A 97 -10.26 4.76 -21.40
C GLY A 97 -9.07 3.82 -21.46
N ALA A 98 -7.94 4.30 -21.97
CA ALA A 98 -6.71 3.52 -22.00
C ALA A 98 -6.43 2.98 -20.60
N SER A 99 -6.63 1.68 -20.38
CA SER A 99 -6.28 1.04 -19.13
C SER A 99 -4.78 0.81 -19.15
N THR A 100 -4.04 1.60 -18.37
CA THR A 100 -2.61 1.38 -18.17
C THR A 100 -2.42 0.05 -17.46
N LEU A 101 -1.88 -0.94 -18.16
CA LEU A 101 -1.56 -2.22 -17.55
C LEU A 101 -0.36 -2.04 -16.62
N LYS A 102 -0.59 -2.30 -15.33
CA LYS A 102 0.41 -2.24 -14.27
C LYS A 102 1.17 -3.56 -14.19
N VAL A 103 2.39 -3.61 -14.69
CA VAL A 103 3.25 -4.82 -14.70
C VAL A 103 4.59 -4.46 -14.09
N GLY A 104 5.38 -5.42 -13.61
CA GLY A 104 6.73 -5.18 -13.11
C GLY A 104 7.80 -5.68 -14.07
N HIS A 105 8.08 -4.96 -15.16
CA HIS A 105 9.19 -5.32 -16.06
C HIS A 105 10.48 -4.60 -15.66
N LEU A 106 11.56 -5.34 -15.35
CA LEU A 106 12.84 -4.75 -14.95
C LEU A 106 13.44 -3.90 -16.08
N VAL A 107 13.73 -2.64 -15.82
CA VAL A 107 14.32 -1.69 -16.77
C VAL A 107 15.78 -1.44 -16.47
N LYS A 108 16.12 -1.22 -15.19
CA LYS A 108 17.45 -0.80 -14.77
C LYS A 108 17.81 -1.36 -13.40
N LYS A 109 19.06 -1.78 -13.24
CA LYS A 109 19.70 -2.06 -11.95
C LYS A 109 20.74 -0.98 -11.68
N ILE A 110 20.76 -0.47 -10.45
CA ILE A 110 21.67 0.59 -10.01
C ILE A 110 22.42 0.11 -8.78
N GLY A 111 23.73 0.31 -8.81
CA GLY A 111 24.64 -0.05 -7.74
C GLY A 111 25.02 -1.54 -7.72
N LYS A 112 26.00 -1.81 -6.88
CA LYS A 112 26.62 -3.10 -6.60
C LYS A 112 27.08 -3.12 -5.16
N GLN A 113 27.49 -4.28 -4.67
CA GLN A 113 28.08 -4.40 -3.33
C GLN A 113 29.33 -3.53 -3.21
N GLY A 114 29.38 -2.68 -2.18
CA GLY A 114 30.54 -1.85 -1.88
C GLY A 114 30.20 -0.56 -1.12
N SER A 115 31.25 0.20 -0.80
CA SER A 115 31.17 1.50 -0.13
C SER A 115 31.39 2.69 -1.07
N GLY A 116 31.67 2.45 -2.35
CA GLY A 116 31.86 3.48 -3.37
C GLY A 116 30.66 4.41 -3.51
N ARG A 117 30.85 5.55 -4.17
CA ARG A 117 29.84 6.63 -4.27
C ARG A 117 28.47 6.17 -4.81
N THR A 118 28.45 5.15 -5.66
CA THR A 118 27.24 4.59 -6.30
C THR A 118 26.93 3.17 -5.85
N ASP A 119 27.71 2.63 -4.92
CA ASP A 119 27.59 1.26 -4.44
C ASP A 119 26.62 1.21 -3.23
N PHE A 120 26.19 0.01 -2.86
CA PHE A 120 25.36 -0.21 -1.69
C PHE A 120 25.90 -1.39 -0.87
N THR A 121 25.79 -1.32 0.44
CA THR A 121 26.09 -2.46 1.32
C THR A 121 24.80 -3.08 1.84
N LEU A 122 23.81 -2.25 2.23
CA LEU A 122 22.49 -2.75 2.63
C LEU A 122 21.45 -1.66 2.38
N PRO A 123 20.94 -1.52 1.15
CA PRO A 123 19.92 -0.52 0.87
C PRO A 123 18.61 -0.94 1.56
N SER A 124 18.01 -0.04 2.35
CA SER A 124 16.79 -0.28 3.12
C SER A 124 15.64 0.58 2.61
N GLY A 125 15.27 1.65 3.32
CA GLY A 125 14.18 2.54 2.93
C GLY A 125 14.50 3.36 1.67
N VAL A 126 13.46 3.64 0.91
CA VAL A 126 13.55 4.48 -0.30
C VAL A 126 12.37 5.43 -0.35
N HIS A 127 12.61 6.64 -0.83
CA HIS A 127 11.57 7.65 -0.96
C HIS A 127 11.75 8.47 -2.22
N ALA A 128 10.69 8.61 -3.00
CA ALA A 128 10.66 9.43 -4.20
C ALA A 128 9.85 10.70 -3.95
N THR A 129 10.42 11.85 -4.31
CA THR A 129 9.68 13.11 -4.28
C THR A 129 8.84 13.28 -5.55
N PRO A 130 7.80 14.14 -5.55
CA PRO A 130 7.05 14.49 -6.76
C PRO A 130 7.92 15.07 -7.89
N GLN A 131 9.08 15.64 -7.56
CA GLN A 131 10.05 16.15 -8.53
C GLN A 131 10.94 15.03 -9.12
N GLY A 132 10.76 13.79 -8.68
CA GLY A 132 11.52 12.63 -9.15
C GLY A 132 12.86 12.43 -8.45
N GLN A 133 13.17 13.20 -7.41
CA GLN A 133 14.38 12.98 -6.62
C GLN A 133 14.21 11.72 -5.76
N LEU A 134 15.22 10.86 -5.70
CA LEU A 134 15.14 9.60 -4.94
C LEU A 134 16.16 9.59 -3.80
N PHE A 135 15.66 9.27 -2.62
CA PHE A 135 16.40 9.08 -1.38
C PHE A 135 16.51 7.60 -1.12
N VAL A 136 17.71 7.12 -0.82
CA VAL A 136 17.97 5.70 -0.53
C VAL A 136 18.78 5.63 0.76
N VAL A 137 18.23 4.97 1.77
CA VAL A 137 18.98 4.61 2.97
C VAL A 137 19.88 3.44 2.63
N ASP A 138 21.18 3.59 2.83
CA ASP A 138 22.16 2.52 2.75
C ASP A 138 22.65 2.23 4.15
N CYS A 139 21.92 1.34 4.84
CA CYS A 139 22.11 1.02 6.24
C CYS A 139 23.53 0.49 6.50
N GLY A 140 24.07 -0.31 5.58
CA GLY A 140 25.39 -0.93 5.73
C GLY A 140 26.54 0.08 5.60
N ASN A 141 26.33 1.17 4.85
CA ASN A 141 27.30 2.26 4.73
C ASN A 141 26.94 3.48 5.60
N VAL A 142 25.94 3.37 6.47
CA VAL A 142 25.57 4.42 7.45
C VAL A 142 25.32 5.76 6.75
N ARG A 143 24.61 5.74 5.61
CA ARG A 143 24.38 6.93 4.78
C ARG A 143 23.01 6.95 4.13
N VAL A 144 22.59 8.13 3.71
CA VAL A 144 21.49 8.35 2.76
C VAL A 144 22.09 8.85 1.46
N GLN A 145 21.81 8.16 0.36
CA GLN A 145 22.17 8.60 -0.98
C GLN A 145 20.98 9.29 -1.63
N ILE A 146 21.22 10.44 -2.25
CA ILE A 146 20.19 11.24 -2.90
C ILE A 146 20.55 11.33 -4.39
N THR A 147 19.59 10.99 -5.25
CA THR A 147 19.77 10.96 -6.70
C THR A 147 18.81 11.88 -7.44
N ASP A 148 19.27 12.43 -8.57
CA ASP A 148 18.46 13.20 -9.51
C ASP A 148 17.51 12.31 -10.34
N LEU A 149 16.79 12.91 -11.30
CA LEU A 149 15.85 12.19 -12.17
C LEU A 149 16.54 11.12 -13.03
N GLN A 150 17.78 11.39 -13.45
CA GLN A 150 18.65 10.52 -14.25
C GLN A 150 19.30 9.40 -13.41
N ARG A 151 19.07 9.42 -12.08
CA ARG A 151 19.64 8.52 -11.07
C ARG A 151 21.12 8.71 -10.79
N ASN A 152 21.68 9.89 -11.08
CA ASN A 152 23.02 10.24 -10.64
C ASN A 152 23.00 10.64 -9.17
N VAL A 153 24.01 10.21 -8.40
CA VAL A 153 24.14 10.58 -6.98
C VAL A 153 24.58 12.03 -6.85
N VAL A 154 23.67 12.90 -6.44
CA VAL A 154 23.91 14.35 -6.29
C VAL A 154 24.36 14.74 -4.89
N GLN A 155 23.98 13.95 -3.87
CA GLN A 155 24.32 14.23 -2.48
C GLN A 155 24.36 12.94 -1.67
N GLN A 156 25.18 12.93 -0.62
CA GLN A 156 25.18 11.90 0.40
C GLN A 156 25.12 12.57 1.79
N ILE A 157 24.28 12.02 2.66
CA ILE A 157 24.16 12.45 4.05
C ILE A 157 24.67 11.32 4.92
N SER A 158 25.66 11.61 5.76
CA SER A 158 26.15 10.69 6.79
C SER A 158 25.65 11.20 8.15
N PRO A 159 24.67 10.55 8.77
CA PRO A 159 24.17 10.95 10.08
C PRO A 159 25.30 10.95 11.12
N PRO A 160 25.33 11.94 12.04
CA PRO A 160 26.42 12.05 13.01
C PRO A 160 26.51 10.81 13.90
N THR A 161 27.73 10.36 14.16
CA THR A 161 28.03 9.26 15.08
C THR A 161 27.96 9.74 16.52
N CYS A 162 27.01 9.24 17.29
CA CYS A 162 27.08 9.19 18.75
C CYS A 162 28.28 8.32 19.14
N GLU A 163 29.15 8.85 20.00
CA GLU A 163 30.32 8.13 20.49
C GLU A 163 29.93 6.89 21.30
N GLY A 164 30.70 5.81 21.17
CA GLY A 164 30.58 4.61 22.01
C GLY A 164 29.84 3.41 21.40
N THR A 165 29.10 3.56 20.30
CA THR A 165 28.55 2.41 19.55
C THR A 165 29.45 2.05 18.38
N SER A 166 29.77 0.76 18.24
CA SER A 166 30.58 0.29 17.11
C SER A 166 29.96 0.75 15.79
N ARG A 167 30.80 1.19 14.83
CA ARG A 167 30.40 1.72 13.51
C ARG A 167 29.48 0.78 12.70
N HIS A 168 29.24 -0.44 13.17
CA HIS A 168 28.67 -1.56 12.43
C HIS A 168 27.18 -1.86 12.73
N CYS A 169 26.53 -1.16 13.67
CA CYS A 169 25.19 -1.55 14.14
C CYS A 169 24.13 -0.44 14.16
N ARG A 170 24.25 0.61 13.31
CA ARG A 170 23.16 1.59 13.17
C ARG A 170 22.11 1.10 12.18
N ASN A 171 20.97 0.73 12.72
CA ASN A 171 19.85 0.23 11.95
C ASN A 171 18.98 1.41 11.47
N PHE A 172 19.46 2.15 10.46
CA PHE A 172 18.65 3.16 9.77
C PHE A 172 17.61 2.45 8.90
N PHE A 173 16.35 2.79 9.13
CA PHE A 173 15.23 2.06 8.54
C PHE A 173 14.73 2.74 7.28
N ASP A 174 14.22 3.96 7.42
CA ASP A 174 13.43 4.60 6.40
C ASP A 174 13.68 6.11 6.34
N VAL A 175 13.39 6.71 5.19
CA VAL A 175 13.69 8.11 4.89
C VAL A 175 12.52 8.77 4.21
N ALA A 176 12.28 10.05 4.46
CA ALA A 176 11.31 10.84 3.73
C ALA A 176 11.79 12.28 3.55
N GLY A 177 11.53 12.88 2.38
CA GLY A 177 11.88 14.26 2.07
C GLY A 177 10.63 15.07 1.76
N ASN A 178 10.41 16.19 2.46
CA ASN A 178 9.22 17.01 2.26
C ASN A 178 9.48 18.19 1.30
N SER A 179 8.43 18.88 0.87
CA SER A 179 8.51 19.97 -0.11
C SER A 179 9.25 21.21 0.42
N LYS A 180 9.30 21.39 1.75
CA LYS A 180 10.13 22.41 2.43
C LYS A 180 11.63 22.11 2.36
N GLY A 181 12.02 20.89 1.96
CA GLY A 181 13.41 20.44 1.89
C GLY A 181 13.94 19.96 3.23
N LEU A 182 13.08 19.54 4.16
CA LEU A 182 13.50 18.76 5.32
C LEU A 182 13.59 17.29 4.93
N ILE A 183 14.53 16.59 5.56
CA ILE A 183 14.76 15.16 5.34
C ILE A 183 14.66 14.47 6.70
N ALA A 184 13.68 13.59 6.85
CA ALA A 184 13.49 12.78 8.05
C ALA A 184 14.07 11.38 7.85
N LEU A 185 14.83 10.88 8.83
CA LEU A 185 15.47 9.57 8.81
C LEU A 185 15.21 8.85 10.13
N THR A 186 14.66 7.64 10.06
CA THR A 186 14.42 6.83 11.26
C THR A 186 15.64 5.97 11.58
N CYS A 187 16.02 5.94 12.86
CA CYS A 187 17.04 5.04 13.37
C CYS A 187 16.46 4.22 14.52
N ALA A 188 16.24 2.93 14.28
CA ALA A 188 15.58 2.11 15.29
C ALA A 188 16.53 1.59 16.37
N ALA A 189 17.83 1.51 16.09
CA ALA A 189 18.83 1.16 17.08
C ALA A 189 18.90 2.23 18.18
N GLU A 190 18.96 3.50 17.75
CA GLU A 190 19.02 4.67 18.64
C GLU A 190 17.64 5.15 19.10
N ARG A 191 16.56 4.57 18.55
CA ARG A 191 15.16 4.92 18.85
C ARG A 191 14.84 6.39 18.58
N VAL A 192 15.36 6.92 17.47
CA VAL A 192 15.23 8.33 17.09
C VAL A 192 14.68 8.54 15.69
N LEU A 193 14.07 9.70 15.49
CA LEU A 193 13.86 10.34 14.20
C LEU A 193 14.84 11.51 14.08
N LEU A 194 15.74 11.45 13.10
CA LEU A 194 16.68 12.52 12.79
C LEU A 194 16.09 13.40 11.68
N VAL A 195 16.14 14.72 11.85
CA VAL A 195 15.65 15.68 10.85
C VAL A 195 16.79 16.53 10.37
N PHE A 196 17.03 16.51 9.08
CA PHE A 196 18.09 17.24 8.39
C PHE A 196 17.52 18.35 7.52
N SER A 197 18.33 19.38 7.27
CA SER A 197 18.08 20.34 6.20
C SER A 197 18.34 19.73 4.82
N ARG A 198 17.90 20.41 3.76
CA ARG A 198 18.19 20.04 2.36
C ARG A 198 19.68 19.89 2.06
N HIS A 199 20.54 20.56 2.82
CA HIS A 199 21.99 20.49 2.67
C HIS A 199 22.62 19.36 3.50
N GLY A 200 21.83 18.57 4.21
CA GLY A 200 22.31 17.45 5.02
C GLY A 200 22.79 17.84 6.42
N ARG A 201 22.53 19.08 6.88
CA ARG A 201 22.84 19.50 8.26
C ARG A 201 21.78 18.94 9.20
N LEU A 202 22.17 18.24 10.27
CA LEU A 202 21.22 17.83 11.31
C LEU A 202 20.62 19.06 11.99
N LEU A 203 19.29 19.11 12.07
CA LEU A 203 18.53 20.21 12.68
C LEU A 203 17.92 19.80 14.02
N GLN A 204 17.27 18.63 14.08
CA GLN A 204 16.59 18.11 15.27
C GLN A 204 16.70 16.60 15.38
N THR A 205 16.58 16.11 16.60
CA THR A 205 16.46 14.69 16.94
C THR A 205 15.25 14.51 17.83
N PHE A 206 14.32 13.63 17.44
CA PHE A 206 13.17 13.25 18.26
C PHE A 206 13.34 11.83 18.78
N GLY A 207 13.06 11.60 20.07
CA GLY A 207 13.28 10.31 20.73
C GLY A 207 14.66 10.20 21.41
N GLY A 208 15.11 8.97 21.66
CA GLY A 208 16.38 8.68 22.35
C GLY A 208 16.29 8.64 23.88
N SER A 209 17.34 8.13 24.53
CA SER A 209 17.42 7.89 25.98
C SER A 209 18.20 8.96 26.77
N GLY A 210 18.57 10.09 26.15
CA GLY A 210 19.42 11.12 26.77
C GLY A 210 18.64 12.20 27.54
N SER A 211 19.11 12.49 28.76
CA SER A 211 18.57 13.47 29.71
C SER A 211 18.63 14.92 29.23
N ALA A 212 17.54 15.41 28.64
CA ALA A 212 17.05 16.79 28.72
C ALA A 212 15.66 16.87 28.04
N GLY A 213 14.58 16.64 28.80
CA GLY A 213 13.22 17.05 28.42
C GLY A 213 12.48 16.32 27.27
N ALA A 214 13.11 15.46 26.47
CA ALA A 214 12.48 14.80 25.31
C ALA A 214 11.75 13.46 25.62
N GLN A 215 11.35 13.27 26.88
CA GLN A 215 10.76 12.04 27.36
C GLN A 215 9.27 11.96 26.98
N GLN A 216 8.94 11.67 25.71
CA GLN A 216 7.60 11.14 25.32
C GLN A 216 7.32 10.81 23.84
N ASP A 217 8.17 11.11 22.86
CA ASP A 217 7.66 11.20 21.47
C ASP A 217 7.66 9.89 20.66
N LEU A 218 8.76 9.12 20.67
CA LEU A 218 8.94 7.90 19.88
C LEU A 218 9.73 6.87 20.67
N GLU A 219 9.32 5.61 20.61
CA GLU A 219 9.93 4.48 21.30
C GLU A 219 10.64 3.52 20.32
N ALA A 220 10.02 3.23 19.18
CA ALA A 220 10.58 2.39 18.14
C ALA A 220 10.12 2.86 16.75
N PRO A 221 10.56 4.04 16.30
CA PRO A 221 10.21 4.55 14.98
C PRO A 221 10.78 3.62 13.89
N ARG A 222 9.95 3.29 12.90
CA ARG A 222 10.29 2.41 11.78
C ARG A 222 10.08 3.14 10.46
N GLY A 223 8.90 3.08 9.87
CA GLY A 223 8.60 3.79 8.63
C GLY A 223 8.38 5.28 8.85
N VAL A 224 8.73 6.07 7.83
CA VAL A 224 8.44 7.50 7.78
C VAL A 224 8.04 7.89 6.37
N THR A 225 7.01 8.72 6.24
CA THR A 225 6.57 9.28 4.96
C THR A 225 6.15 10.74 5.12
N VAL A 226 5.80 11.41 4.01
CA VAL A 226 5.28 12.78 3.99
C VAL A 226 3.80 12.79 3.66
N THR A 227 2.97 13.44 4.47
CA THR A 227 1.53 13.58 4.23
C THR A 227 1.22 14.63 3.16
N GLN A 228 -0.03 14.69 2.70
CA GLN A 228 -0.48 15.73 1.77
C GLN A 228 -0.35 17.15 2.36
N GLN A 229 -0.37 17.27 3.69
CA GLN A 229 -0.18 18.51 4.45
C GLN A 229 1.31 18.86 4.66
N ASP A 230 2.22 18.10 4.04
CA ASP A 230 3.67 18.29 4.11
C ASP A 230 4.24 18.09 5.53
N GLU A 231 3.63 17.15 6.27
CA GLU A 231 4.04 16.70 7.61
C GLU A 231 4.74 15.35 7.52
N PHE A 232 5.62 15.05 8.48
CA PHE A 232 6.22 13.72 8.58
C PHE A 232 5.31 12.79 9.37
N LEU A 233 4.90 11.69 8.78
CA LEU A 233 4.12 10.64 9.44
C LEU A 233 5.03 9.46 9.77
N VAL A 234 5.17 9.14 11.05
CA VAL A 234 6.10 8.13 11.56
C VAL A 234 5.35 6.98 12.19
N ALA A 235 5.66 5.75 11.78
CA ALA A 235 5.14 4.53 12.39
C ALA A 235 6.02 4.10 13.58
N ASP A 236 5.40 3.93 14.75
CA ASP A 236 6.06 3.42 15.94
C ASP A 236 5.57 2.02 16.30
N ILE A 237 6.43 1.03 16.08
CA ILE A 237 6.06 -0.38 16.23
C ILE A 237 5.78 -0.78 17.68
N ARG A 238 6.48 -0.19 18.66
CA ARG A 238 6.33 -0.59 20.07
C ARG A 238 5.16 0.14 20.72
N ARG A 239 4.93 1.40 20.35
CA ARG A 239 3.77 2.16 20.83
C ARG A 239 2.47 1.76 20.16
N GLY A 240 2.52 1.16 18.96
CA GLY A 240 1.31 0.85 18.21
C GLY A 240 0.63 2.12 17.67
N THR A 241 1.43 3.12 17.29
CA THR A 241 0.95 4.44 16.91
C THR A 241 1.52 4.92 15.59
N LEU A 242 0.78 5.80 14.92
CA LEU A 242 1.33 6.73 13.93
C LEU A 242 1.41 8.13 14.54
N THR A 243 2.52 8.81 14.34
CA THR A 243 2.73 10.18 14.83
C THR A 243 2.97 11.09 13.64
N SER A 244 2.05 12.03 13.39
CA SER A 244 2.25 13.12 12.42
C SER A 244 2.98 14.27 13.10
N LEU A 245 4.02 14.80 12.44
CA LEU A 245 4.89 15.85 12.92
C LEU A 245 5.01 16.95 11.86
N LYS A 246 4.46 18.12 12.18
CA LYS A 246 4.68 19.34 11.41
C LYS A 246 5.87 20.09 12.00
N LEU A 247 6.86 20.38 11.16
CA LEU A 247 8.12 20.95 11.60
C LEU A 247 8.37 22.32 10.96
N ASP A 248 9.05 23.19 11.71
CA ASP A 248 9.53 24.47 11.20
C ASP A 248 10.60 24.24 10.11
N PRO A 249 10.47 24.83 8.91
CA PRO A 249 11.38 24.58 7.79
C PRO A 249 12.86 24.95 8.06
N LYS A 250 13.12 25.92 8.95
CA LYS A 250 14.46 26.47 9.18
C LYS A 250 15.19 25.74 10.30
N THR A 251 14.48 25.49 11.39
CA THR A 251 15.02 24.95 12.64
C THR A 251 14.73 23.48 12.83
N GLY A 252 13.78 22.91 12.08
CA GLY A 252 13.27 21.55 12.28
C GLY A 252 12.42 21.39 13.55
N ALA A 253 12.18 22.47 14.31
CA ALA A 253 11.46 22.41 15.58
C ALA A 253 10.01 21.94 15.37
N LYS A 254 9.49 21.15 16.32
CA LYS A 254 8.12 20.65 16.30
C LYS A 254 7.12 21.80 16.46
N MET A 255 6.26 21.99 15.47
CA MET A 255 5.18 22.97 15.49
C MET A 255 3.85 22.33 15.91
N GLU A 256 3.47 21.23 15.26
CA GLU A 256 2.23 20.50 15.53
C GLU A 256 2.52 18.99 15.60
N ARG A 257 1.70 18.30 16.40
CA ARG A 257 1.80 16.86 16.62
C ARG A 257 0.43 16.22 16.76
N THR A 258 0.19 15.19 15.97
CA THR A 258 -1.01 14.35 16.07
C THR A 258 -0.58 12.90 16.26
N VAL A 259 -1.16 12.22 17.23
CA VAL A 259 -0.90 10.78 17.47
C VAL A 259 -2.17 10.00 17.25
N VAL A 260 -2.05 8.96 16.45
CA VAL A 260 -3.12 8.04 16.13
C VAL A 260 -2.75 6.68 16.68
N THR A 261 -3.59 6.15 17.55
CA THR A 261 -3.38 4.88 18.27
C THR A 261 -4.22 3.76 17.65
N GLY A 262 -4.06 2.53 18.15
CA GLY A 262 -4.87 1.39 17.71
C GLY A 262 -4.26 0.58 16.57
N PHE A 263 -2.98 0.80 16.26
CA PHE A 263 -2.24 -0.03 15.31
C PHE A 263 -1.54 -1.18 16.03
N HIS A 264 -1.58 -2.35 15.44
CA HIS A 264 -0.87 -3.52 15.93
C HIS A 264 0.48 -3.65 15.24
N ARG A 265 1.54 -3.24 15.94
CA ARG A 265 2.93 -3.30 15.44
C ARG A 265 3.07 -2.67 14.03
N PRO A 266 2.68 -1.39 13.86
CA PRO A 266 2.84 -0.69 12.59
C PRO A 266 4.33 -0.63 12.25
N TYR A 267 4.67 -0.98 11.02
CA TYR A 267 6.05 -1.17 10.60
C TYR A 267 6.47 -0.10 9.61
N LEU A 268 6.00 -0.16 8.36
CA LEU A 268 6.11 0.95 7.42
C LEU A 268 4.78 1.69 7.26
N VAL A 269 4.89 2.92 6.78
CA VAL A 269 3.78 3.82 6.45
C VAL A 269 4.08 4.48 5.11
N ALA A 270 3.07 4.60 4.25
CA ALA A 270 3.14 5.29 2.97
C ALA A 270 1.91 6.16 2.76
N THR A 271 2.04 7.18 1.93
CA THR A 271 1.00 8.18 1.67
C THR A 271 0.88 8.44 0.17
N CYS A 272 -0.34 8.60 -0.31
CA CYS A 272 -0.58 9.13 -1.65
C CYS A 272 -0.78 10.64 -1.54
N LEU A 273 0.15 11.44 -2.07
CA LEU A 273 0.06 12.91 -2.00
C LEU A 273 -1.13 13.50 -2.79
N LYS A 274 -1.65 12.76 -3.78
CA LYS A 274 -2.80 13.20 -4.59
C LYS A 274 -4.13 13.03 -3.84
N SER A 275 -4.36 11.86 -3.23
CA SER A 275 -5.63 11.52 -2.57
C SER A 275 -5.59 11.69 -1.05
N GLY A 276 -4.40 11.82 -0.45
CA GLY A 276 -4.21 11.82 1.00
C GLY A 276 -4.38 10.45 1.66
N LEU A 277 -4.57 9.37 0.88
CA LEU A 277 -4.65 8.02 1.42
C LEU A 277 -3.36 7.65 2.15
N ILE A 278 -3.51 6.89 3.24
CA ILE A 278 -2.41 6.38 4.07
C ILE A 278 -2.46 4.86 4.05
N ALA A 279 -1.31 4.20 3.90
CA ALA A 279 -1.18 2.75 3.99
C ALA A 279 -0.20 2.43 5.10
N VAL A 280 -0.53 1.44 5.92
CA VAL A 280 0.26 1.05 7.09
C VAL A 280 0.41 -0.45 7.08
N SER A 281 1.65 -0.94 7.08
CA SER A 281 1.90 -2.38 7.20
C SER A 281 1.94 -2.76 8.68
N GLU A 282 1.12 -3.73 9.08
CA GLU A 282 1.16 -4.34 10.42
C GLU A 282 1.85 -5.70 10.33
N ARG A 283 2.89 -5.94 11.14
CA ARG A 283 3.75 -7.14 11.03
C ARG A 283 3.14 -8.42 11.59
N GLY A 284 1.96 -8.37 12.21
CA GLY A 284 1.42 -9.52 12.93
C GLY A 284 2.27 -9.92 14.13
N ASN A 285 2.01 -11.10 14.69
CA ASN A 285 2.80 -11.69 15.77
C ASN A 285 2.63 -13.23 15.84
N GLU A 286 3.44 -13.87 16.67
CA GLU A 286 3.38 -15.31 16.94
C GLU A 286 2.11 -15.73 17.70
N THR A 287 1.38 -14.77 18.30
CA THR A 287 0.13 -15.01 19.04
C THR A 287 -1.10 -15.04 18.12
N GLY A 288 -0.92 -15.31 16.82
CA GLY A 288 -2.01 -15.53 15.86
C GLY A 288 -2.49 -14.29 15.10
N ARG A 289 -1.94 -13.09 15.32
CA ARG A 289 -2.26 -11.94 14.45
C ARG A 289 -1.46 -12.06 13.16
N ILE A 290 -2.19 -12.21 12.06
CA ILE A 290 -1.62 -12.23 10.72
C ILE A 290 -1.15 -10.83 10.29
N PRO A 291 -0.08 -10.73 9.48
CA PRO A 291 0.34 -9.47 8.91
C PRO A 291 -0.68 -8.96 7.89
N CYS A 292 -0.85 -7.64 7.81
CA CYS A 292 -1.79 -7.02 6.88
C CYS A 292 -1.37 -5.59 6.53
N ILE A 293 -2.02 -5.01 5.51
CA ILE A 293 -1.92 -3.57 5.23
C ILE A 293 -3.25 -2.92 5.52
N LYS A 294 -3.27 -1.95 6.43
CA LYS A 294 -4.42 -1.05 6.62
C LYS A 294 -4.30 0.13 5.68
N VAL A 295 -5.35 0.39 4.91
CA VAL A 295 -5.48 1.61 4.10
C VAL A 295 -6.48 2.52 4.78
N LEU A 296 -6.07 3.76 5.01
CA LEU A 296 -6.83 4.77 5.72
C LEU A 296 -7.09 5.96 4.81
N GLU A 297 -8.25 6.59 5.01
CA GLU A 297 -8.53 7.90 4.46
C GLU A 297 -7.88 9.01 5.31
N PRO A 298 -7.79 10.27 4.82
CA PRO A 298 -7.19 11.39 5.57
C PRO A 298 -7.82 11.63 6.95
N GLY A 299 -9.05 11.17 7.18
CA GLY A 299 -9.74 11.21 8.47
C GLY A 299 -9.34 10.11 9.47
N TRP A 300 -8.32 9.31 9.17
CA TRP A 300 -7.82 8.19 9.99
C TRP A 300 -8.76 6.98 10.11
N ASN A 301 -9.86 6.95 9.33
CA ASN A 301 -10.70 5.77 9.26
C ASN A 301 -10.06 4.72 8.35
N THR A 302 -10.06 3.46 8.80
CA THR A 302 -9.60 2.35 7.96
C THR A 302 -10.69 2.01 6.93
N ILE A 303 -10.35 2.12 5.65
CA ILE A 303 -11.26 1.87 4.53
C ILE A 303 -11.00 0.52 3.85
N ARG A 304 -9.78 -0.02 3.95
CA ARG A 304 -9.44 -1.36 3.44
C ARG A 304 -8.44 -2.07 4.34
N ILE A 305 -8.53 -3.38 4.41
CA ILE A 305 -7.51 -4.26 5.00
C ILE A 305 -7.08 -5.26 3.93
N LEU A 306 -5.80 -5.24 3.57
CA LEU A 306 -5.25 -5.98 2.44
C LEU A 306 -4.31 -7.10 2.91
N GLY A 307 -4.18 -8.13 2.08
CA GLY A 307 -3.21 -9.21 2.27
C GLY A 307 -3.57 -10.27 3.31
N ILE A 308 -4.85 -10.34 3.68
CA ILE A 308 -5.38 -11.33 4.63
C ILE A 308 -6.14 -12.45 3.92
N CYS A 309 -6.94 -12.10 2.91
CA CYS A 309 -7.87 -13.01 2.25
C CYS A 309 -7.47 -13.23 0.79
N SER A 310 -7.37 -14.49 0.37
CA SER A 310 -7.02 -14.89 -1.00
C SER A 310 -7.98 -14.36 -2.06
N GLY A 311 -9.25 -14.12 -1.70
CA GLY A 311 -10.25 -13.53 -2.59
C GLY A 311 -9.97 -12.08 -2.97
N MET A 312 -9.16 -11.35 -2.19
CA MET A 312 -8.75 -9.97 -2.47
C MET A 312 -7.34 -9.88 -3.10
N GLY A 313 -6.68 -11.01 -3.32
CA GLY A 313 -5.33 -11.10 -3.88
C GLY A 313 -4.43 -12.01 -3.05
N PRO A 314 -3.11 -12.05 -3.34
CA PRO A 314 -2.16 -12.85 -2.59
C PRO A 314 -2.25 -12.59 -1.08
N VAL A 315 -2.15 -13.62 -0.25
CA VAL A 315 -2.06 -13.44 1.21
C VAL A 315 -0.62 -13.07 1.55
N LEU A 316 -0.44 -12.04 2.37
CA LEU A 316 0.89 -11.55 2.74
C LEU A 316 1.51 -12.44 3.81
N SER A 317 2.81 -12.72 3.65
CA SER A 317 3.59 -13.51 4.61
C SER A 317 4.54 -12.63 5.40
N ASN A 318 5.33 -11.81 4.73
CA ASN A 318 6.32 -10.94 5.35
C ASN A 318 6.34 -9.59 4.63
N PRO A 319 5.28 -8.77 4.75
CA PRO A 319 5.29 -7.44 4.18
C PRO A 319 6.38 -6.60 4.86
N TRP A 320 7.14 -5.89 4.05
CA TRP A 320 8.15 -4.93 4.48
C TRP A 320 7.87 -3.58 3.84
N GLY A 321 8.25 -3.41 2.58
CA GLY A 321 8.06 -2.20 1.79
C GLY A 321 6.61 -1.97 1.44
N ILE A 322 6.16 -0.71 1.52
CA ILE A 322 4.85 -0.32 1.01
C ILE A 322 4.95 1.03 0.29
N CYS A 323 4.16 1.20 -0.75
CA CYS A 323 3.89 2.52 -1.33
C CYS A 323 2.47 2.57 -1.92
N ILE A 324 1.94 3.77 -2.11
CA ILE A 324 0.65 3.99 -2.75
C ILE A 324 0.90 4.83 -3.99
N ASP A 325 0.36 4.41 -5.13
CA ASP A 325 0.45 5.21 -6.35
C ASP A 325 -0.64 6.29 -6.43
N THR A 326 -0.60 7.07 -7.51
CA THR A 326 -1.54 8.18 -7.74
C THR A 326 -2.98 7.74 -8.03
N ASP A 327 -3.20 6.46 -8.31
CA ASP A 327 -4.53 5.90 -8.55
C ASP A 327 -5.11 5.27 -7.27
N GLY A 328 -4.31 5.22 -6.19
CA GLY A 328 -4.71 4.65 -4.90
C GLY A 328 -4.49 3.13 -4.82
N ASP A 329 -3.75 2.56 -5.77
CA ASP A 329 -3.32 1.17 -5.68
C ASP A 329 -2.15 1.06 -4.70
N VAL A 330 -2.12 -0.03 -3.94
CA VAL A 330 -1.14 -0.26 -2.88
C VAL A 330 -0.15 -1.33 -3.33
N LEU A 331 1.13 -0.97 -3.37
CA LEU A 331 2.22 -1.90 -3.65
C LEU A 331 2.86 -2.33 -2.35
N VAL A 332 3.20 -3.62 -2.28
CA VAL A 332 3.78 -4.24 -1.09
C VAL A 332 4.96 -5.11 -1.50
N ALA A 333 6.11 -4.93 -0.88
CA ALA A 333 7.24 -5.84 -0.96
C ALA A 333 7.03 -6.92 0.09
N ASP A 334 6.73 -8.13 -0.36
CA ASP A 334 6.61 -9.31 0.49
C ASP A 334 7.85 -10.17 0.32
N TRP A 335 8.71 -10.18 1.33
CA TRP A 335 9.93 -11.00 1.33
C TRP A 335 9.71 -12.37 1.99
N GLY A 336 8.47 -12.84 2.09
CA GLY A 336 8.16 -14.24 2.36
C GLY A 336 8.74 -15.14 1.27
N LYS A 337 8.46 -16.45 1.29
CA LYS A 337 9.18 -17.47 0.48
C LYS A 337 9.48 -17.10 -0.99
N GLN A 338 8.59 -16.39 -1.67
CA GLN A 338 8.72 -16.04 -3.09
C GLN A 338 9.42 -14.70 -3.37
N HIS A 339 9.70 -13.88 -2.36
CA HIS A 339 10.36 -12.57 -2.50
C HIS A 339 9.77 -11.74 -3.66
N CYS A 340 8.55 -11.20 -3.46
CA CYS A 340 7.76 -10.62 -4.53
C CYS A 340 7.30 -9.19 -4.24
N ILE A 341 6.87 -8.50 -5.30
CA ILE A 341 6.09 -7.28 -5.19
C ILE A 341 4.64 -7.60 -5.56
N VAL A 342 3.73 -7.30 -4.63
CA VAL A 342 2.28 -7.47 -4.78
C VAL A 342 1.63 -6.12 -4.99
N LEU A 343 0.77 -6.01 -6.00
CA LEU A 343 -0.09 -4.85 -6.24
C LEU A 343 -1.51 -5.20 -5.82
N TYR A 344 -2.07 -4.46 -4.87
CA TYR A 344 -3.50 -4.46 -4.55
C TYR A 344 -4.16 -3.27 -5.24
N SER A 345 -5.02 -3.57 -6.21
CA SER A 345 -5.75 -2.54 -6.92
C SER A 345 -6.80 -1.89 -6.03
N SER A 346 -7.04 -0.60 -6.27
CA SER A 346 -8.11 0.17 -5.67
C SER A 346 -9.51 -0.25 -6.15
N VAL A 347 -9.60 -0.86 -7.33
CA VAL A 347 -10.86 -1.23 -8.00
C VAL A 347 -10.97 -2.73 -8.30
N GLY A 348 -9.99 -3.54 -7.89
CA GLY A 348 -9.94 -4.95 -8.25
C GLY A 348 -9.09 -5.79 -7.30
N VAL A 349 -8.91 -7.05 -7.69
CA VAL A 349 -8.17 -8.05 -6.90
C VAL A 349 -6.67 -7.81 -7.01
N GLY A 350 -5.95 -8.02 -5.91
CA GLY A 350 -4.50 -7.95 -5.89
C GLY A 350 -3.83 -9.09 -6.67
N ARG A 351 -2.60 -8.86 -7.13
CA ARG A 351 -1.77 -9.86 -7.82
C ARG A 351 -0.29 -9.52 -7.66
N SER A 352 0.58 -10.52 -7.84
CA SER A 352 2.02 -10.27 -7.92
C SER A 352 2.37 -9.64 -9.27
N ILE A 353 3.18 -8.58 -9.25
CA ILE A 353 3.69 -7.90 -10.46
C ILE A 353 5.18 -8.14 -10.69
N VAL A 354 5.90 -8.57 -9.65
CA VAL A 354 7.29 -9.04 -9.72
C VAL A 354 7.39 -10.25 -8.81
N SER A 355 7.73 -11.42 -9.36
CA SER A 355 7.74 -12.69 -8.64
C SER A 355 9.09 -13.41 -8.61
N HIS A 356 10.12 -12.82 -9.21
CA HIS A 356 11.43 -13.43 -9.34
C HIS A 356 12.53 -12.38 -9.40
N GLY A 357 13.76 -12.84 -9.13
CA GLY A 357 14.96 -12.02 -9.22
C GLY A 357 15.11 -10.98 -8.11
N LEU A 358 14.32 -11.03 -7.04
CA LEU A 358 14.49 -10.17 -5.85
C LEU A 358 15.04 -10.97 -4.67
N SER A 359 15.81 -10.31 -3.80
CA SER A 359 16.38 -10.86 -2.58
C SER A 359 16.25 -9.89 -1.41
N SER A 360 15.32 -10.18 -0.49
CA SER A 360 14.92 -9.28 0.61
C SER A 360 14.55 -7.87 0.10
N PRO A 361 13.49 -7.74 -0.75
CA PRO A 361 13.00 -6.43 -1.15
C PRO A 361 12.47 -5.66 0.07
N ARG A 362 12.95 -4.42 0.30
CA ARG A 362 12.64 -3.66 1.52
C ARG A 362 11.89 -2.37 1.28
N GLY A 363 12.43 -1.45 0.52
CA GLY A 363 11.88 -0.13 0.25
C GLY A 363 11.19 -0.12 -1.11
N LEU A 364 10.04 0.56 -1.19
CA LEU A 364 9.32 0.80 -2.43
C LEU A 364 9.02 2.28 -2.61
N ALA A 365 9.14 2.77 -3.85
CA ALA A 365 8.66 4.09 -4.22
C ALA A 365 8.20 4.10 -5.68
N VAL A 366 7.14 4.84 -6.00
CA VAL A 366 6.71 5.06 -7.38
C VAL A 366 7.21 6.44 -7.81
N LEU A 367 7.95 6.49 -8.91
CA LEU A 367 8.44 7.72 -9.51
C LEU A 367 7.35 8.37 -10.39
N PRO A 368 7.39 9.71 -10.56
CA PRO A 368 6.44 10.42 -11.42
C PRO A 368 6.43 9.97 -12.89
N ASP A 369 7.54 9.39 -13.36
CA ASP A 369 7.69 8.84 -14.71
C ASP A 369 7.09 7.44 -14.88
N GLY A 370 6.42 6.91 -13.84
CA GLY A 370 5.76 5.62 -13.88
C GLY A 370 6.69 4.43 -13.65
N HIS A 371 7.90 4.63 -13.13
CA HIS A 371 8.76 3.55 -12.67
C HIS A 371 8.53 3.22 -11.20
N LEU A 372 8.49 1.92 -10.88
CA LEU A 372 8.59 1.41 -9.52
C LEU A 372 10.06 1.21 -9.15
N VAL A 373 10.47 1.83 -8.06
CA VAL A 373 11.80 1.67 -7.45
C VAL A 373 11.68 0.66 -6.31
N VAL A 374 12.57 -0.34 -6.34
CA VAL A 374 12.67 -1.38 -5.31
C VAL A 374 14.09 -1.40 -4.77
N SER A 375 14.27 -1.33 -3.46
CA SER A 375 15.55 -1.68 -2.85
C SER A 375 15.65 -3.19 -2.69
N ASP A 376 16.58 -3.77 -3.44
CA ASP A 376 16.83 -5.20 -3.50
C ASP A 376 18.03 -5.51 -2.60
N SER A 377 17.74 -5.56 -1.29
CA SER A 377 18.72 -5.35 -0.22
C SER A 377 19.86 -6.34 -0.21
N MET A 378 19.55 -7.63 -0.39
CA MET A 378 20.55 -8.71 -0.38
C MET A 378 21.25 -8.88 -1.73
N ASN A 379 20.77 -8.20 -2.78
CA ASN A 379 21.50 -8.05 -4.05
C ASN A 379 22.29 -6.74 -4.12
N HIS A 380 22.34 -5.98 -3.01
CA HIS A 380 23.12 -4.75 -2.87
C HIS A 380 22.85 -3.72 -3.98
N CYS A 381 21.57 -3.57 -4.37
CA CYS A 381 21.22 -2.70 -5.49
C CYS A 381 19.80 -2.13 -5.37
N ILE A 382 19.54 -1.12 -6.20
CA ILE A 382 18.21 -0.59 -6.47
C ILE A 382 17.76 -1.06 -7.85
N LYS A 383 16.54 -1.57 -7.96
CA LYS A 383 15.94 -2.01 -9.23
C LYS A 383 14.78 -1.10 -9.62
N LEU A 384 14.76 -0.69 -10.88
CA LEU A 384 13.70 0.09 -11.48
C LEU A 384 12.89 -0.81 -12.39
N TYR A 385 11.59 -0.90 -12.14
CA TYR A 385 10.63 -1.62 -12.95
C TYR A 385 9.74 -0.63 -13.68
N ARG A 386 9.46 -0.85 -14.97
CA ARG A 386 8.41 -0.13 -15.69
C ARG A 386 7.09 -0.57 -15.09
N TYR A 387 6.44 0.32 -14.34
CA TYR A 387 5.22 0.03 -13.59
C TYR A 387 3.97 0.45 -14.35
N ASN A 388 3.93 1.68 -14.85
CA ASN A 388 2.84 2.17 -15.70
C ASN A 388 3.27 2.07 -17.17
N SER A 389 2.69 1.13 -17.91
CA SER A 389 2.80 1.09 -19.36
C SER A 389 1.51 1.61 -19.99
N LEU A 390 1.60 2.70 -20.76
CA LEU A 390 0.57 3.03 -21.74
C LEU A 390 0.67 1.96 -22.84
N GLN A 391 -0.27 1.02 -22.85
CA GLN A 391 -0.40 0.13 -24.00
C GLN A 391 -1.04 0.95 -25.12
N LYS A 392 -0.20 1.52 -25.98
CA LYS A 392 -0.68 2.00 -27.28
C LYS A 392 -1.14 0.76 -28.02
N TRP A 393 -2.44 0.63 -28.26
CA TRP A 393 -2.92 -0.28 -29.28
C TRP A 393 -2.27 0.16 -30.59
N VAL A 394 -1.39 -0.67 -31.14
CA VAL A 394 -0.98 -0.52 -32.52
C VAL A 394 -2.18 -1.04 -33.30
N ASP A 395 -2.97 -0.12 -33.85
CA ASP A 395 -4.01 -0.48 -34.82
C ASP A 395 -3.32 -1.24 -35.95
N TRP A 396 -3.54 -2.55 -36.01
CA TRP A 396 -3.30 -3.32 -37.22
C TRP A 396 -4.39 -2.90 -38.22
N VAL A 397 -4.20 -1.75 -38.86
CA VAL A 397 -4.89 -1.47 -40.11
C VAL A 397 -4.36 -2.51 -41.10
N CYS A 398 -5.18 -3.51 -41.41
CA CYS A 398 -4.96 -4.38 -42.55
C CYS A 398 -4.82 -3.51 -43.80
N LEU A 399 -3.59 -3.28 -44.23
CA LEU A 399 -3.30 -2.95 -45.63
C LEU A 399 -3.53 -4.22 -46.43
N THR A 400 -4.78 -4.51 -46.78
CA THR A 400 -5.06 -5.34 -47.95
C THR A 400 -4.80 -4.46 -49.16
N SER A 401 -3.66 -4.71 -49.77
CA SER A 401 -3.26 -4.19 -51.07
C SER A 401 -4.05 -4.90 -52.19
N THR A 402 -4.13 -4.18 -53.31
CA THR A 402 -4.66 -4.49 -54.66
C THR A 402 -6.17 -4.47 -54.84
#